data_AF-A0A973GEE7-F1
#
_entry.id   AF-A0A973GEE7-F1
#
_cell.length_a   1.000
_cell.length_b   1.000
_cell.length_c   1.000
_cell.angle_alpha   90.00
_cell.angle_beta   90.00
_cell.angle_gamma   90.00
#
_symmetry.space_group_name_H-M   'P 1'
#
loop_
_entity.id
_entity.type
_entity.pdbx_description
1 polymer ?
#
loop_
_entity_poly.entity_id
_entity_poly.type
_entity_poly.pdbx_seq_one_letter_code
_entity_poly.pdbx_strand_id
1 'polypeptide(L)'
;MNHDVGPYLLGLLAPAERREFETHVEGCARCRAEIGELGDLPALLDSVPADLVAALSDGDDLGHAEPPTLLLPSLLRAARAERVAAGRTSGRRRSLLGALAGASAVLVIAVAVSWHPWNEV
;
A
#
# COMPACT_ATOMS: atom_id res chain seq x y z
N MET A 1 -1.44 -8.81 2.57
CA MET A 1 -0.61 -8.05 3.54
C MET A 1 0.71 -8.78 3.70
N ASN A 2 1.84 -8.13 3.41
CA ASN A 2 3.17 -8.73 3.58
C ASN A 2 4.25 -7.65 3.81
N HIS A 3 3.96 -6.60 4.56
CA HIS A 3 4.91 -5.51 4.78
C HIS A 3 5.19 -5.31 6.28
N ASP A 4 4.87 -6.31 7.10
CA ASP A 4 4.89 -6.18 8.57
C ASP A 4 6.18 -6.71 9.22
N VAL A 5 7.10 -7.31 8.44
CA VAL A 5 8.41 -7.80 8.95
C VAL A 5 9.25 -6.67 9.55
N GLY A 6 9.36 -5.53 8.84
CA GLY A 6 10.08 -4.36 9.35
C GLY A 6 9.48 -3.80 10.64
N PRO A 7 8.18 -3.46 10.67
CA PRO A 7 7.48 -3.06 11.88
C PRO A 7 7.56 -4.08 13.03
N TYR A 8 7.56 -5.38 12.72
CA TYR A 8 7.73 -6.44 13.72
C TYR A 8 9.11 -6.41 14.36
N LEU A 9 10.18 -6.38 13.55
CA LEU A 9 11.57 -6.36 14.03
C LEU A 9 11.90 -5.09 14.83
N LEU A 10 11.37 -3.95 14.42
CA LEU A 10 11.56 -2.67 15.08
C LEU A 10 10.59 -2.43 16.25
N GLY A 11 9.72 -3.39 16.55
CA GLY A 11 8.77 -3.29 17.66
C GLY A 11 7.65 -2.26 17.47
N LEU A 12 7.37 -1.85 16.24
CA LEU A 12 6.39 -0.81 15.88
C LEU A 12 4.96 -1.33 15.76
N LEU A 13 4.75 -2.65 15.71
CA LEU A 13 3.40 -3.24 15.69
C LEU A 13 2.70 -3.06 17.03
N ALA A 14 1.40 -2.71 16.97
CA ALA A 14 0.54 -2.75 18.14
C ALA A 14 0.41 -4.21 18.66
N PRO A 15 0.07 -4.42 19.95
CA PRO A 15 0.03 -5.75 20.53
C PRO A 15 -0.91 -6.74 19.81
N ALA A 16 -2.01 -6.25 19.24
CA ALA A 16 -2.94 -7.09 18.48
C ALA A 16 -2.35 -7.50 17.11
N GLU A 17 -1.76 -6.55 16.39
CA GLU A 17 -1.14 -6.77 15.09
C GLU A 17 0.07 -7.71 15.19
N ARG A 18 0.83 -7.61 16.29
CA ARG A 18 1.95 -8.52 16.57
C ARG A 18 1.50 -9.97 16.66
N ARG A 19 0.42 -10.26 17.39
CA ARG A 19 -0.09 -11.64 17.54
C ARG A 19 -0.61 -12.21 16.22
N GLU A 20 -1.28 -11.37 15.43
CA GLU A 20 -1.73 -11.73 14.08
C GLU A 20 -0.54 -12.07 13.18
N PHE A 21 0.52 -11.25 13.25
CA PHE A 21 1.74 -11.47 12.48
C PHE A 21 2.49 -12.74 12.93
N GLU A 22 2.60 -12.99 14.25
CA GLU A 22 3.21 -14.22 14.78
C GLU A 22 2.48 -15.47 14.27
N THR A 23 1.14 -15.47 14.30
CA THR A 23 0.30 -16.55 13.73
C THR A 23 0.57 -16.74 12.24
N HIS A 24 0.76 -15.65 11.48
CA HIS A 24 1.09 -15.73 10.05
C HIS A 24 2.48 -16.34 9.80
N VAL A 25 3.48 -16.01 10.61
CA VAL A 25 4.87 -16.47 10.46
C VAL A 25 5.00 -17.97 10.69
N GLU A 26 4.14 -18.59 11.50
CA GLU A 26 4.07 -20.04 11.66
C GLU A 26 3.83 -20.75 10.32
N GLY A 27 2.95 -20.19 9.46
CA GLY A 27 2.59 -20.76 8.16
C GLY A 27 3.38 -20.22 6.96
N CYS A 28 4.12 -19.12 7.10
CA CYS A 28 4.74 -18.42 5.98
C CYS A 28 6.27 -18.54 5.98
N ALA A 29 6.81 -19.45 5.16
CA ALA A 29 8.26 -19.65 5.02
C ALA A 29 9.00 -18.39 4.54
N ARG A 30 8.35 -17.55 3.72
CA ARG A 30 8.94 -16.33 3.19
C ARG A 30 9.14 -15.27 4.28
N CYS A 31 8.14 -15.03 5.11
CA CYS A 31 8.26 -14.09 6.23
C CYS A 31 9.29 -14.57 7.26
N ARG A 32 9.41 -15.89 7.49
CA ARG A 32 10.51 -16.46 8.32
C ARG A 32 11.89 -16.22 7.72
N ALA A 33 12.05 -16.39 6.41
CA ALA A 33 13.30 -16.10 5.72
C ALA A 33 13.66 -14.62 5.84
N GLU A 34 12.70 -13.72 5.61
CA GLU A 34 12.88 -12.27 5.69
C GLU A 34 13.24 -11.80 7.12
N ILE A 35 12.64 -12.41 8.16
CA ILE A 35 13.04 -12.20 9.56
C ILE A 35 14.50 -12.64 9.78
N GLY A 36 14.93 -13.74 9.19
CA GLY A 36 16.31 -14.20 9.27
C GLY A 36 17.29 -13.29 8.54
N GLU A 37 16.90 -12.75 7.38
CA GLU A 37 17.72 -11.83 6.59
C GLU A 37 17.87 -10.45 7.23
N LEU A 38 16.82 -9.96 7.90
CA LEU A 38 16.78 -8.62 8.49
C LEU A 38 16.98 -8.61 10.01
N GLY A 39 17.08 -9.78 10.65
CA GLY A 39 17.10 -9.92 12.11
C GLY A 39 18.27 -9.24 12.82
N ASP A 40 19.39 -9.03 12.12
CA ASP A 40 20.56 -8.33 12.65
C ASP A 40 20.43 -6.80 12.58
N LEU A 41 19.49 -6.29 11.77
CA LEU A 41 19.32 -4.85 11.52
C LEU A 41 19.01 -4.05 12.79
N PRO A 42 18.13 -4.50 13.71
CA PRO A 42 17.90 -3.79 14.97
C PRO A 42 19.16 -3.62 15.81
N ALA A 43 20.03 -4.63 15.88
CA ALA A 43 21.29 -4.56 16.62
C ALA A 43 22.28 -3.57 15.99
N LEU A 44 22.33 -3.53 14.65
CA LEU A 44 23.13 -2.53 13.93
C LEU A 44 22.61 -1.11 14.19
N LEU A 45 21.29 -0.91 14.23
CA LEU A 45 20.69 0.39 14.54
C LEU A 45 20.94 0.81 16.00
N ASP A 46 20.93 -0.13 16.94
CA ASP A 46 21.23 0.14 18.36
C ASP A 46 22.70 0.50 18.59
N SER A 47 23.59 0.11 17.66
CA SER A 47 25.02 0.47 17.70
C SER A 47 25.30 1.92 17.29
N VAL A 48 24.30 2.64 16.76
CA VAL A 48 24.47 4.03 16.30
C VAL A 48 24.70 4.94 17.52
N PRO A 49 25.81 5.71 17.55
CA PRO A 49 26.11 6.60 18.65
C PRO A 49 25.01 7.65 18.90
N ALA A 50 24.68 7.87 20.17
CA ALA A 50 23.60 8.79 20.56
C ALA A 50 23.85 10.24 20.13
N ASP A 51 25.10 10.68 20.06
CA ASP A 51 25.50 12.00 19.55
C ASP A 51 25.22 12.14 18.05
N LEU A 52 25.40 11.07 17.27
CA LEU A 52 25.03 11.05 15.86
C LEU A 52 23.49 11.10 15.69
N VAL A 53 22.75 10.34 16.51
CA VAL A 53 21.28 10.40 16.52
C VAL A 53 20.79 11.79 16.90
N ALA A 54 21.39 12.41 17.92
CA ALA A 54 21.06 13.78 18.34
C ALA A 54 21.36 14.79 17.22
N ALA A 55 22.54 14.70 16.57
CA ALA A 55 22.88 15.58 15.45
C ALA A 55 21.93 15.45 14.25
N LEU A 56 21.40 14.24 13.99
CA LEU A 56 20.37 14.02 12.97
C LEU A 56 18.99 14.58 13.39
N SER A 57 18.69 14.57 14.68
CA SER A 57 17.42 15.02 15.23
C SER A 57 17.36 16.55 15.39
N ASP A 58 18.50 17.18 15.70
CA ASP A 58 18.68 18.63 15.83
C ASP A 58 18.85 19.34 14.48
N GLY A 59 18.95 18.57 13.38
CA GLY A 59 19.07 19.05 12.02
C GLY A 59 17.80 19.74 11.50
N ASP A 60 17.56 20.96 11.96
CA ASP A 60 16.60 21.93 11.38
C ASP A 60 16.87 22.17 9.87
N ASP A 61 18.07 21.82 9.40
CA ASP A 61 18.51 21.92 7.99
C ASP A 61 18.31 20.64 7.14
N LEU A 62 17.99 19.47 7.71
CA LEU A 62 17.90 18.20 6.94
C LEU A 62 16.49 17.63 6.72
N GLY A 63 15.40 18.31 7.09
CA GLY A 63 14.07 17.71 6.88
C GLY A 63 12.85 18.60 6.94
N HIS A 64 12.96 19.82 7.46
CA HIS A 64 11.87 20.80 7.42
C HIS A 64 12.29 21.99 6.56
N ALA A 65 12.78 21.71 5.34
CA ALA A 65 12.73 22.72 4.31
C ALA A 65 11.25 23.11 4.17
N GLU A 66 10.89 24.29 4.66
CA GLU A 66 9.52 24.78 4.60
C GLU A 66 9.04 24.59 3.17
N PRO A 67 8.02 23.74 2.94
CA PRO A 67 7.65 23.38 1.59
C PRO A 67 7.38 24.69 0.85
N PRO A 68 8.01 24.95 -0.31
CA PRO A 68 7.80 26.19 -1.03
C PRO A 68 6.31 26.48 -1.08
N THR A 69 5.91 27.68 -0.68
CA THR A 69 4.49 28.08 -0.48
C THR A 69 3.59 27.79 -1.69
N LEU A 70 4.21 27.59 -2.87
CA LEU A 70 3.58 27.26 -4.13
C LEU A 70 3.43 25.76 -4.44
N LEU A 71 4.03 24.84 -3.67
CA LEU A 71 3.92 23.39 -3.89
C LEU A 71 2.49 22.88 -3.71
N LEU A 72 1.83 23.21 -2.60
CA LEU A 72 0.47 22.74 -2.36
C LEU A 72 -0.52 23.30 -3.42
N PRO A 73 -0.51 24.61 -3.74
CA PRO A 73 -1.32 25.14 -4.82
C PRO A 73 -1.00 24.53 -6.19
N SER A 74 0.27 24.24 -6.52
CA SER A 74 0.65 23.67 -7.82
C SER A 74 0.19 22.22 -7.96
N LEU A 75 0.36 21.40 -6.92
CA LEU A 75 -0.12 20.02 -6.88
C LEU A 75 -1.65 19.96 -6.99
N LEU A 76 -2.37 20.85 -6.31
CA LEU A 76 -3.84 20.92 -6.43
C LEU A 76 -4.28 21.31 -7.84
N ARG A 77 -3.56 22.22 -8.51
CA ARG A 77 -3.85 22.56 -9.92
C ARG A 77 -3.56 21.38 -10.85
N ALA A 78 -2.44 20.69 -10.67
CA ALA A 78 -2.08 19.50 -11.45
C ALA A 78 -3.11 18.38 -11.28
N ALA A 79 -3.46 18.03 -10.04
CA ALA A 79 -4.46 17.01 -9.72
C ALA A 79 -5.86 17.36 -10.28
N ARG A 80 -6.26 18.64 -10.25
CA ARG A 80 -7.51 19.09 -10.88
C ARG A 80 -7.45 18.95 -12.41
N ALA A 81 -6.35 19.32 -13.04
CA ALA A 81 -6.18 19.20 -14.48
C ALA A 81 -6.27 17.73 -14.95
N GLU A 82 -5.65 16.81 -14.20
CA GLU A 82 -5.73 15.37 -14.46
C GLU A 82 -7.16 14.83 -14.31
N ARG A 83 -7.88 15.19 -13.24
CA ARG A 83 -9.29 14.79 -13.05
C ARG A 83 -10.17 15.28 -14.20
N VAL A 84 -9.99 16.52 -14.65
CA VAL A 84 -10.73 17.08 -15.79
C VAL A 84 -10.39 16.34 -17.09
N ALA A 85 -9.12 16.04 -17.34
CA ALA A 85 -8.69 15.30 -18.51
C ALA A 85 -9.24 13.85 -18.53
N ALA A 86 -9.20 13.15 -17.40
CA ALA A 86 -9.76 11.80 -17.24
C ALA A 86 -11.29 11.78 -17.36
N GLY A 87 -11.98 12.83 -16.92
CA GLY A 87 -13.43 13.00 -17.11
C GLY A 87 -13.81 13.07 -18.60
N ARG A 88 -13.03 13.77 -19.41
CA ARG A 88 -13.28 13.90 -20.87
C ARG A 88 -13.12 12.57 -21.60
N THR A 89 -12.08 11.80 -21.28
CA THR A 89 -11.82 10.50 -21.93
C THR A 89 -12.83 9.44 -21.49
N SER A 90 -13.20 9.42 -20.20
CA SER A 90 -14.19 8.49 -19.66
C SER A 90 -15.61 8.77 -20.14
N GLY A 91 -16.01 10.05 -20.30
CA GLY A 91 -17.30 10.41 -20.90
C GLY A 91 -17.46 9.88 -22.32
N ARG A 92 -16.42 10.03 -23.15
CA ARG A 92 -16.41 9.53 -24.53
C ARG A 92 -16.34 8.01 -24.62
N ARG A 93 -15.65 7.34 -23.69
CA ARG A 93 -15.65 5.86 -23.62
C ARG A 93 -16.97 5.31 -23.10
N ARG A 94 -17.60 5.94 -22.10
CA ARG A 94 -18.92 5.54 -21.59
C ARG A 94 -20.01 5.69 -22.64
N SER A 95 -19.98 6.75 -23.46
CA SER A 95 -20.93 6.88 -24.57
C SER A 95 -20.73 5.80 -25.64
N LEU A 96 -19.48 5.41 -25.93
CA LEU A 96 -19.17 4.32 -26.86
C LEU A 96 -19.48 2.92 -26.27
N LEU A 97 -19.21 2.70 -24.98
CA LEU A 97 -19.46 1.42 -24.31
C LEU A 97 -20.94 1.21 -23.96
N GLY A 98 -21.71 2.27 -23.71
CA GLY A 98 -23.17 2.17 -23.59
C GLY A 98 -23.83 1.60 -24.85
N ALA A 99 -23.22 1.79 -26.02
CA ALA A 99 -23.66 1.17 -27.27
C ALA A 99 -23.31 -0.33 -27.36
N LEU A 100 -22.31 -0.83 -26.61
CA LEU A 100 -21.82 -2.23 -26.65
C LEU A 100 -22.34 -3.10 -25.49
N ALA A 101 -22.62 -2.52 -24.31
CA ALA A 101 -23.01 -3.25 -23.10
C ALA A 101 -24.38 -3.95 -23.17
N GLY A 102 -25.24 -3.62 -24.14
CA GLY A 102 -26.48 -4.36 -24.39
C GLY A 102 -26.25 -5.84 -24.75
N ALA A 103 -25.06 -6.23 -25.26
CA ALA A 103 -24.81 -7.57 -25.78
C ALA A 103 -24.20 -8.56 -24.77
N SER A 104 -23.53 -8.12 -23.71
CA SER A 104 -22.72 -9.00 -22.82
C SER A 104 -23.46 -9.56 -21.60
N ALA A 105 -24.60 -8.98 -21.22
CA ALA A 105 -25.36 -9.42 -20.03
C ALA A 105 -25.89 -10.87 -20.16
N VAL A 106 -26.17 -11.33 -21.38
CA VAL A 106 -26.69 -12.69 -21.65
C VAL A 106 -25.64 -13.78 -21.38
N LEU A 107 -24.35 -13.51 -21.65
CA LEU A 107 -23.27 -14.49 -21.48
C LEU A 107 -22.88 -14.71 -20.02
N VAL A 108 -22.97 -13.67 -19.18
CA VAL A 108 -22.61 -13.76 -17.75
C VAL A 108 -23.60 -14.61 -16.96
N ILE A 109 -24.90 -14.52 -17.28
CA ILE A 109 -25.93 -15.36 -16.64
C ILE A 109 -25.68 -16.84 -16.94
N ALA A 110 -25.30 -17.18 -18.18
CA ALA A 110 -25.00 -18.55 -18.58
C ALA A 110 -23.77 -19.12 -17.86
N VAL A 111 -22.72 -18.32 -17.65
CA VAL A 111 -21.49 -18.76 -16.96
C VAL A 111 -21.66 -18.80 -15.44
N ALA A 112 -22.45 -17.89 -14.85
CA ALA A 112 -22.72 -17.88 -13.41
C ALA A 112 -23.47 -19.15 -12.95
N VAL A 113 -24.41 -19.65 -13.76
CA VAL A 113 -25.09 -20.94 -13.51
C VAL A 113 -24.09 -22.11 -13.55
N SER A 114 -23.01 -22.01 -14.32
CA SER A 114 -22.00 -23.07 -14.44
C SER A 114 -20.98 -23.11 -13.29
N TRP A 115 -20.79 -22.02 -12.52
CA TRP A 115 -19.70 -21.90 -11.53
C TRP A 115 -20.13 -22.15 -10.08
N HIS A 116 -21.44 -22.24 -9.80
CA HIS A 116 -21.99 -22.36 -8.45
C HIS A 116 -22.38 -23.78 -7.96
N PRO A 117 -21.79 -24.93 -8.38
CA PRO A 117 -22.25 -26.25 -7.91
C PRO A 117 -21.50 -26.83 -6.69
N TRP A 118 -21.06 -26.03 -5.70
CA TRP A 118 -20.41 -26.58 -4.48
C TRP A 118 -20.82 -25.85 -3.18
N ASN A 119 -22.13 -25.77 -2.93
CA ASN A 119 -22.66 -25.57 -1.58
C ASN A 119 -23.80 -26.57 -1.31
N GLU A 120 -23.47 -27.85 -1.29
CA GLU A 120 -24.20 -28.85 -0.50
C GLU A 120 -23.15 -29.79 0.10
N VAL A 121 -22.91 -29.74 1.42
CA VAL A 121 -23.27 -30.73 2.46
C VAL A 121 -22.83 -30.17 3.81
#